data_AF-X1U7T7-F1
#
_entry.id   AF-X1U7T7-F1
#
_cell.length_a   1.000
_cell.length_b   1.000
_cell.length_c   1.000
_cell.angle_alpha   90.00
_cell.angle_beta   90.00
_cell.angle_gamma   90.00
#
_symmetry.space_group_name_H-M   'P 1'
#
loop_
_entity.id
_entity.type
_entity.pdbx_description
1 polymer ?
#
loop_
_entity_poly.entity_id
_entity_poly.type
_entity_poly.pdbx_seq_one_letter_code
_entity_poly.pdbx_strand_id
1 'polypeptide(L)'
;IDEFTCGYYMHQQNPDEKTYYRYIRQLRDEHLKPLDDNSGNVRVLLPFLDNKLLGLLAQIPIAEKVDRRRRKEIMVRMAENKVPDVVIDRWKYGFCDALRIKEVKNEG
;
A
#
# COMPACT_ATOMS: atom_id res chain seq x y z
N ILE A 1 -2.59 -1.66 3.20
CA ILE A 1 -3.73 -0.79 2.78
C ILE A 1 -3.79 -0.62 1.27
N ASP A 2 -2.64 -0.50 0.60
CA ASP A 2 -2.53 -0.43 -0.87
C ASP A 2 -3.29 -1.58 -1.56
N GLU A 3 -3.40 -2.74 -0.92
CA GLU A 3 -4.13 -3.91 -1.37
C GLU A 3 -5.64 -3.65 -1.45
N PHE A 4 -6.22 -3.02 -0.42
CA PHE A 4 -7.66 -2.73 -0.35
C PHE A 4 -8.05 -1.41 -1.03
N THR A 5 -7.08 -0.51 -1.26
CA THR A 5 -7.28 0.83 -1.83
C THR A 5 -6.70 0.99 -3.23
N CYS A 6 -6.28 -0.12 -3.87
CA CYS A 6 -5.75 -0.12 -5.22
C CYS A 6 -4.48 0.75 -5.41
N GLY A 7 -3.52 0.64 -4.51
CA GLY A 7 -2.32 1.48 -4.44
C GLY A 7 -1.16 1.15 -5.37
N TYR A 8 -1.02 -0.11 -5.79
CA TYR A 8 0.02 -0.55 -6.72
C TYR A 8 -0.20 -0.07 -8.15
N TYR A 9 0.90 0.22 -8.88
CA TYR A 9 0.86 0.56 -10.31
C TYR A 9 0.07 -0.46 -11.15
N MET A 10 0.17 -1.74 -10.80
CA MET A 10 -0.57 -2.81 -11.47
C MET A 10 -2.09 -2.65 -11.38
N HIS A 11 -2.63 -2.06 -10.30
CA HIS A 11 -4.07 -1.80 -10.19
C HIS A 11 -4.54 -0.74 -11.19
N GLN A 12 -3.69 0.24 -11.54
CA GLN A 12 -4.00 1.25 -12.55
C GLN A 12 -3.90 0.68 -13.97
N GLN A 13 -2.91 -0.18 -14.20
CA GLN A 13 -2.72 -0.83 -15.50
C GLN A 13 -3.83 -1.84 -15.79
N ASN A 14 -4.27 -2.56 -14.76
CA ASN A 14 -5.30 -3.60 -14.83
C ASN A 14 -6.33 -3.38 -13.69
N PRO A 15 -7.27 -2.43 -13.84
CA PRO A 15 -8.27 -2.11 -12.83
C PRO A 15 -9.40 -3.16 -12.85
N ASP A 16 -9.04 -4.42 -12.62
CA ASP A 16 -9.94 -5.57 -12.63
C ASP A 16 -9.91 -6.33 -11.30
N GLU A 17 -10.94 -7.15 -11.08
CA GLU A 17 -11.09 -7.95 -9.88
C GLU A 17 -9.95 -8.95 -9.69
N LYS A 18 -9.45 -9.53 -10.78
CA LYS A 18 -8.37 -10.51 -10.74
C LYS A 18 -7.11 -9.90 -10.10
N THR A 19 -6.76 -8.69 -10.53
CA THR A 19 -5.62 -7.93 -10.03
C THR A 19 -5.86 -7.49 -8.58
N TYR A 20 -7.05 -6.98 -8.28
CA TYR A 20 -7.42 -6.56 -6.93
C TYR A 20 -7.31 -7.70 -5.91
N TYR A 21 -7.98 -8.83 -6.16
CA TYR A 21 -7.96 -9.96 -5.23
C TYR A 21 -6.61 -10.67 -5.18
N ARG A 22 -5.77 -10.58 -6.23
CA ARG A 22 -4.40 -11.10 -6.20
C ARG A 22 -3.60 -10.43 -5.08
N TYR A 23 -3.58 -9.09 -5.03
CA TYR A 23 -2.83 -8.35 -4.02
C TYR A 23 -3.38 -8.56 -2.61
N ILE A 24 -4.70 -8.69 -2.44
CA ILE A 24 -5.29 -9.00 -1.14
C ILE A 24 -4.83 -10.37 -0.64
N ARG A 25 -4.82 -11.40 -1.50
CA ARG A 25 -4.36 -12.74 -1.13
C ARG A 25 -2.89 -12.78 -0.75
N GLN A 26 -2.07 -11.96 -1.41
CA GLN A 26 -0.63 -11.86 -1.16
C GLN A 26 -0.29 -11.08 0.11
N LEU A 27 -1.19 -10.23 0.61
CA LEU A 27 -0.95 -9.34 1.76
C LEU A 27 -0.28 -10.04 2.94
N ARG A 28 -0.81 -11.18 3.36
CA ARG A 28 -0.29 -11.87 4.55
C ARG A 28 1.14 -12.35 4.35
N ASP A 29 1.36 -13.11 3.28
CA ASP A 29 2.61 -13.85 3.11
C ASP A 29 3.74 -12.95 2.57
N GLU A 30 3.41 -11.97 1.73
CA GLU A 30 4.41 -11.09 1.13
C GLU A 30 4.71 -9.86 2.00
N HIS A 31 3.76 -9.36 2.80
CA HIS A 31 3.89 -8.07 3.48
C HIS A 31 3.80 -8.18 5.02
N LEU A 32 2.79 -8.86 5.55
CA LEU A 32 2.58 -8.92 7.00
C LEU A 32 3.57 -9.84 7.70
N LYS A 33 3.85 -11.02 7.11
CA LYS A 33 4.83 -11.95 7.68
C LYS A 33 6.24 -11.34 7.73
N PRO A 34 6.79 -10.75 6.64
CA PRO A 34 8.08 -10.07 6.73
C PRO A 34 8.09 -8.91 7.73
N LEU A 35 6.98 -8.17 7.87
CA LEU A 35 6.89 -7.13 8.88
C LEU A 35 6.99 -7.70 10.30
N ASP A 36 6.24 -8.77 10.59
CA ASP A 36 6.25 -9.45 11.88
C ASP A 36 7.64 -10.03 12.20
N ASP A 37 8.23 -10.76 11.25
CA ASP A 37 9.58 -11.34 11.36
C ASP A 37 10.65 -10.27 11.65
N ASN A 38 10.51 -9.06 11.09
CA ASN A 38 11.45 -7.95 11.27
C ASN A 38 11.12 -7.01 12.46
N SER A 39 10.02 -7.24 13.18
CA SER A 39 9.60 -6.37 14.28
C SER A 39 10.33 -6.65 15.60
N GLY A 40 10.98 -7.81 15.73
CA GLY A 40 11.70 -8.20 16.94
C GLY A 40 10.80 -8.12 18.18
N ASN A 41 11.23 -7.36 19.19
CA ASN A 41 10.47 -7.16 20.43
C ASN A 41 9.53 -5.93 20.40
N VAL A 42 9.38 -5.29 19.24
CA VAL A 42 8.55 -4.09 19.07
C VAL A 42 7.12 -4.51 18.73
N ARG A 43 6.15 -3.99 19.48
CA ARG A 43 4.73 -4.14 19.16
C ARG A 43 4.33 -3.18 18.05
N VAL A 44 4.11 -3.69 16.84
CA VAL A 44 3.59 -2.91 15.72
C VAL A 44 2.06 -2.87 15.74
N LEU A 45 1.49 -1.67 15.66
CA LEU A 45 0.06 -1.46 15.52
C LEU A 45 -0.26 -1.05 14.08
N LEU A 46 -1.24 -1.73 13.47
CA LEU A 46 -1.63 -1.52 12.07
C LEU A 46 -3.10 -1.08 11.98
N PRO A 47 -3.43 0.20 12.23
CA PRO A 47 -4.82 0.68 12.24
C PRO A 47 -5.58 0.40 10.94
N PHE A 48 -4.85 0.41 9.81
CA PHE A 48 -5.42 0.14 8.49
C PHE A 48 -5.82 -1.32 8.24
N LEU A 49 -5.50 -2.23 9.17
CA LEU A 49 -5.93 -3.63 9.15
C LEU A 49 -7.06 -3.92 10.14
N ASP A 50 -7.69 -2.88 10.71
CA ASP A 50 -8.90 -3.06 11.50
C ASP A 50 -10.01 -3.74 10.68
N ASN A 51 -10.64 -4.77 11.25
CA ASN A 51 -11.65 -5.57 10.54
C ASN A 51 -12.84 -4.76 10.05
N LYS A 52 -13.29 -3.74 10.79
CA LYS A 52 -14.41 -2.90 10.37
C LYS A 52 -13.99 -2.04 9.19
N LEU A 53 -12.81 -1.44 9.26
CA LEU A 53 -12.27 -0.66 8.16
C LEU A 53 -12.07 -1.51 6.89
N LEU A 54 -11.48 -2.70 7.02
CA LEU A 54 -11.31 -3.63 5.90
C LEU A 54 -12.66 -4.04 5.30
N GLY A 55 -13.65 -4.33 6.14
CA GLY A 55 -15.01 -4.64 5.71
C GLY A 55 -15.66 -3.51 4.91
N LEU A 56 -15.47 -2.25 5.32
CA LEU A 56 -15.95 -1.09 4.58
C LEU A 56 -15.22 -0.93 3.24
N LEU A 57 -13.88 -0.97 3.26
CA LEU A 57 -13.09 -0.81 2.05
C LEU A 57 -13.38 -1.91 1.02
N ALA A 58 -13.59 -3.16 1.47
CA ALA A 58 -13.90 -4.28 0.58
C ALA A 58 -15.21 -4.09 -0.21
N GLN A 59 -16.20 -3.39 0.34
CA GLN A 59 -17.50 -3.17 -0.28
C GLN A 59 -17.49 -2.07 -1.35
N ILE A 60 -16.47 -1.20 -1.36
CA ILE A 60 -16.41 -0.11 -2.31
C ILE A 60 -16.02 -0.65 -3.70
N PRO A 61 -16.76 -0.31 -4.78
CA PRO A 61 -16.43 -0.76 -6.13
C PRO A 61 -15.00 -0.40 -6.55
N ILE A 62 -14.36 -1.28 -7.32
CA ILE A 62 -12.97 -1.06 -7.79
C ILE A 62 -12.87 0.22 -8.62
N ALA A 63 -13.88 0.53 -9.43
CA ALA A 63 -13.94 1.74 -10.24
C ALA A 63 -13.92 3.04 -9.41
N GLU A 64 -14.34 3.00 -8.14
CA GLU A 64 -14.26 4.13 -7.20
C GLU A 64 -12.90 4.22 -6.50
N LYS A 65 -12.09 3.16 -6.56
CA LYS A 65 -10.75 3.08 -5.93
C LYS A 65 -9.64 3.48 -6.89
N VAL A 66 -9.79 3.12 -8.16
CA VAL A 66 -8.74 3.23 -9.17
C VAL A 66 -9.32 3.31 -10.57
N ASP A 67 -8.68 4.13 -11.40
CA ASP A 67 -8.86 4.13 -12.85
C ASP A 67 -7.50 4.10 -13.55
N ARG A 68 -7.48 4.25 -14.88
CA ARG A 68 -6.24 4.25 -15.67
C ARG A 68 -5.36 5.50 -15.44
N ARG A 69 -5.82 6.51 -14.73
CA ARG A 69 -5.13 7.78 -14.47
C ARG A 69 -4.71 7.94 -13.00
N ARG A 70 -5.51 7.43 -12.06
CA ARG A 70 -5.37 7.67 -10.62
C ARG A 70 -5.54 6.38 -9.82
N ARG A 71 -4.80 6.30 -8.71
CA ARG A 71 -4.81 5.20 -7.73
C ARG A 71 -5.16 5.75 -6.36
N LYS A 72 -5.72 4.90 -5.50
CA LYS A 72 -6.12 5.27 -4.12
C LYS A 72 -7.04 6.48 -4.08
N GLU A 73 -7.93 6.61 -5.06
CA GLU A 73 -8.80 7.77 -5.22
C GLU A 73 -9.56 8.10 -3.93
N ILE A 74 -10.08 7.07 -3.25
CA ILE A 74 -10.77 7.21 -1.95
C ILE A 74 -9.85 7.81 -0.88
N MET A 75 -8.60 7.35 -0.81
CA MET A 75 -7.64 7.86 0.18
C MET A 75 -7.27 9.31 -0.10
N VAL A 76 -7.11 9.65 -1.38
CA VAL A 76 -6.84 11.02 -1.82
C VAL A 76 -7.99 11.94 -1.40
N ARG A 77 -9.23 11.60 -1.77
CA ARG A 77 -10.42 12.36 -1.38
C ARG A 77 -10.56 12.52 0.14
N MET A 78 -10.22 11.49 0.91
CA MET A 78 -10.26 11.57 2.38
C MET A 78 -9.16 12.46 2.98
N ALA A 79 -8.04 12.63 2.28
CA ALA A 79 -6.87 13.40 2.71
C ALA A 79 -6.89 14.85 2.21
N GLU A 80 -7.68 15.16 1.18
CA GLU A 80 -7.92 16.52 0.70
C GLU A 80 -8.23 17.46 1.86
N ASN A 81 -7.57 18.63 1.86
CA ASN A 81 -7.65 19.66 2.90
C ASN A 81 -7.18 19.24 4.31
N LYS A 82 -6.64 18.02 4.49
CA LYS A 82 -6.05 17.55 5.76
C LYS A 82 -4.54 17.45 5.73
N VAL A 83 -3.97 17.29 4.55
CA VAL A 83 -2.52 17.29 4.33
C VAL A 83 -2.18 18.20 3.15
N PRO A 84 -0.94 18.74 3.08
CA PRO A 84 -0.54 19.58 1.95
C PRO A 84 -0.62 18.84 0.61
N ASP A 85 -1.02 19.54 -0.45
CA ASP A 85 -1.19 18.97 -1.80
C ASP A 85 0.09 18.29 -2.32
N VAL A 86 1.26 18.85 -2.00
CA VAL A 86 2.56 18.25 -2.34
C VAL A 86 2.75 16.84 -1.76
N VAL A 87 2.06 16.48 -0.68
CA VAL A 87 2.07 15.13 -0.10
C VAL A 87 1.08 14.22 -0.84
N ILE A 88 -0.09 14.75 -1.22
CA ILE A 88 -1.12 14.02 -1.98
C ILE A 88 -0.60 13.67 -3.38
N ASP A 89 -0.02 14.65 -4.06
CA ASP A 89 0.47 14.54 -5.44
C ASP A 89 1.84 13.87 -5.54
N ARG A 90 2.41 13.45 -4.40
CA ARG A 90 3.74 12.84 -4.36
C ARG A 90 3.75 11.51 -5.10
N TRP A 91 4.52 11.44 -6.18
CA TRP A 91 4.74 10.21 -6.92
C TRP A 91 5.47 9.17 -6.06
N LYS A 92 4.99 7.92 -6.09
CA LYS A 92 5.69 6.79 -5.47
C LYS A 92 6.81 6.35 -6.40
N TYR A 93 7.98 6.97 -6.31
CA TYR A 93 9.18 6.42 -6.91
C TYR A 93 9.44 5.07 -6.23
N GLY A 94 9.25 3.95 -6.96
CA GLY A 94 9.49 2.60 -6.43
C GLY A 94 10.89 2.52 -5.83
N PHE A 95 11.07 1.75 -4.74
CA PHE A 95 12.29 1.68 -3.90
C PHE A 95 13.47 2.44 -4.50
N CYS A 96 13.46 3.78 -4.37
CA CYS A 96 14.68 4.52 -4.55
C CYS A 96 15.65 3.99 -3.50
N ASP A 97 16.93 4.05 -3.80
CA ASP A 97 18.03 3.94 -2.85
C ASP A 97 17.97 5.00 -1.72
N ALA A 98 16.79 5.37 -1.23
CA ALA A 98 16.57 6.25 -0.09
C ALA A 98 17.32 5.72 1.14
N LEU A 99 17.54 4.40 1.20
CA LEU A 99 18.42 3.74 2.14
C LEU A 99 19.59 3.11 1.34
N ARG A 100 20.57 3.91 0.90
CA ARG A 100 21.88 3.39 0.43
C ARG A 100 22.60 2.71 1.59
N ILE A 101 22.17 1.52 1.98
CA ILE A 101 22.88 0.69 2.95
C ILE A 101 24.10 0.14 2.21
N LYS A 102 25.27 0.77 2.43
CA LYS A 102 26.55 0.26 1.92
C LYS A 102 26.73 -1.16 2.44
N GLU A 103 26.81 -2.13 1.53
CA GLU A 103 27.28 -3.47 1.86
C GLU A 103 28.69 -3.36 2.45
N VAL A 104 28.82 -3.65 3.75
CA VAL A 104 30.13 -3.79 4.37
C VAL A 104 30.68 -5.14 3.87
N LYS A 105 31.61 -5.08 2.91
CA LYS A 105 32.40 -6.24 2.52
C LYS A 105 33.23 -6.67 3.72
N ASN A 106 32.84 -7.78 4.36
CA ASN A 106 33.74 -8.52 5.22
C ASN A 106 34.64 -9.37 4.31
N GLU A 107 35.78 -8.82 3.93
CA GLU A 107 36.90 -9.61 3.41
C GLU A 107 37.60 -10.22 4.63
N GLY A 108 37.31 -11.51 4.86
CA GLY A 108 38.06 -12.37 5.77
C GLY A 108 39.23 -13.04 5.07
#